data_AF-A0A832U098-F1
#
_entry.id   AF-A0A832U098-F1
#
_cell.length_a   1.000
_cell.length_b   1.000
_cell.length_c   1.000
_cell.angle_alpha   90.00
_cell.angle_beta   90.00
_cell.angle_gamma   90.00
#
_symmetry.space_group_name_H-M   'P 1'
#
loop_
_entity.id
_entity.type
_entity.pdbx_description
1 polymer ?
#
loop_
_entity_poly.entity_id
_entity_poly.type
_entity_poly.pdbx_seq_one_letter_code
_entity_poly.pdbx_strand_id
1 'polypeptide(L)' 'MKCRLCKYYPEDFGELTVNVLHMDLVFDVYDDRTNVKSVLRVRTKDAPIEKLELNCRDLEIRAVSCIQYEVSYRYRKDD' A
#
# COMPACT_ATOMS: atom_id res chain seq x y z
N MET A 1 -25.09 -20.65 7.73
CA MET A 1 -23.85 -19.88 8.02
C MET A 1 -22.71 -20.60 7.32
N LYS A 2 -22.16 -20.06 6.22
CA LYS A 2 -21.07 -20.74 5.47
C LYS A 2 -19.79 -20.65 6.30
N CYS A 3 -19.27 -21.79 6.76
CA CYS A 3 -17.92 -21.89 7.32
C CYS A 3 -16.93 -21.61 6.19
N ARG A 4 -16.40 -20.38 6.12
CA ARG A 4 -15.33 -20.03 5.20
C ARG A 4 -14.04 -20.70 5.70
N LEU A 5 -13.44 -21.56 4.88
CA LEU A 5 -12.18 -22.27 5.17
C LEU A 5 -10.96 -21.35 4.99
N CYS A 6 -11.09 -20.32 4.17
CA CYS A 6 -10.03 -19.36 3.84
C CYS A 6 -10.46 -17.93 4.20
N LYS A 7 -9.48 -17.06 4.54
CA LYS A 7 -9.72 -15.63 4.82
C LYS A 7 -10.24 -14.87 3.60
N TYR A 8 -9.83 -15.26 2.39
CA TYR A 8 -10.21 -14.62 1.13
C TYR A 8 -10.62 -15.63 0.06
N TYR A 9 -11.59 -15.26 -0.77
CA TYR A 9 -12.08 -15.96 -1.95
C TYR A 9 -12.02 -15.04 -3.17
N PRO A 10 -12.02 -15.57 -4.41
CA PRO A 10 -11.95 -14.74 -5.62
C PRO A 10 -12.97 -13.60 -5.66
N GLU A 11 -14.20 -13.83 -5.19
CA GLU A 11 -15.26 -12.83 -5.12
C GLU A 11 -14.99 -11.69 -4.11
N ASP A 12 -14.05 -11.86 -3.18
CA ASP A 12 -13.65 -10.82 -2.24
C ASP A 12 -12.68 -9.80 -2.89
N PHE A 13 -12.15 -10.09 -4.08
CA PHE A 13 -11.24 -9.21 -4.81
C PHE A 13 -11.99 -8.40 -5.86
N GLY A 14 -12.16 -7.10 -5.59
CA GLY A 14 -12.68 -6.14 -6.56
C GLY A 14 -11.64 -5.72 -7.60
N GLU A 15 -12.08 -4.94 -8.58
CA GLU A 15 -11.16 -4.33 -9.53
C GLU A 15 -10.29 -3.27 -8.88
N LEU A 16 -9.00 -3.24 -9.25
CA LEU A 16 -8.10 -2.17 -8.82
C LEU A 16 -8.54 -0.84 -9.42
N THR A 17 -8.56 0.21 -8.59
CA THR A 17 -8.93 1.58 -8.99
C THR A 17 -7.76 2.37 -9.58
N VAL A 18 -6.54 1.83 -9.47
CA VAL A 18 -5.30 2.43 -9.98
C VAL A 18 -4.49 1.43 -10.79
N ASN A 19 -3.70 1.97 -11.73
CA ASN A 19 -2.64 1.25 -12.40
C ASN A 19 -1.29 1.69 -11.82
N VAL A 20 -0.46 0.73 -11.43
CA VAL A 20 0.93 1.01 -11.04
C VAL A 20 1.76 1.24 -12.30
N LEU A 21 2.39 2.41 -12.41
CA LEU A 21 3.22 2.75 -13.56
C LEU A 21 4.70 2.41 -13.31
N HIS A 22 5.20 2.76 -12.12
CA HIS A 22 6.60 2.57 -11.74
C HIS A 22 6.77 2.57 -10.22
N MET A 23 7.85 1.97 -9.73
CA MET A 23 8.27 2.06 -8.34
C MET A 23 9.78 2.16 -8.25
N ASP A 24 10.27 3.21 -7.59
CA ASP A 24 11.68 3.32 -7.18
C ASP A 24 11.84 2.83 -5.75
N LEU A 25 12.81 1.96 -5.52
CA LEU A 25 13.15 1.46 -4.19
C LEU A 25 14.62 1.73 -3.90
N VAL A 26 14.89 2.30 -2.73
CA VAL A 26 16.24 2.47 -2.18
C VAL A 26 16.29 1.78 -0.83
N PHE A 27 17.32 0.97 -0.63
CA PHE A 27 17.55 0.19 0.58
C PHE A 27 18.87 0.61 1.21
N ASP A 28 18.80 1.17 2.41
CA ASP A 28 19.98 1.39 3.25
C ASP A 28 20.03 0.25 4.28
N VAL A 29 21.00 -0.64 4.12
CA VAL A 29 21.13 -1.85 4.93
C VAL A 29 22.17 -1.63 6.03
N TYR A 30 21.78 -1.94 7.26
CA TYR A 30 22.62 -1.91 8.46
C TYR A 30 22.59 -3.30 9.13
N ASP A 31 23.45 -3.50 10.12
CA ASP A 31 23.56 -4.79 10.82
C ASP A 31 22.26 -5.20 11.54
N ASP A 32 21.47 -4.23 12.02
CA ASP A 32 20.27 -4.46 12.84
C ASP A 32 18.94 -4.11 12.14
N ARG A 33 19.00 -3.44 10.99
CA ARG A 33 17.81 -2.95 10.28
C ARG A 33 18.07 -2.67 8.81
N THR A 34 17.00 -2.54 8.05
CA THR A 34 17.04 -1.98 6.70
C THR A 34 16.05 -0.84 6.61
N ASN A 35 16.53 0.34 6.22
CA ASN A 35 15.66 1.46 5.90
C ASN A 35 15.27 1.36 4.43
N VAL A 36 13.98 1.54 4.13
CA VAL A 36 13.46 1.47 2.77
C VAL A 36 12.80 2.80 2.42
N LYS A 37 13.23 3.40 1.31
CA LYS A 37 12.50 4.49 0.67
C LYS A 37 11.82 3.93 -0.58
N SER A 38 10.50 4.08 -0.64
CA SER A 38 9.70 3.71 -1.81
C SER A 38 9.06 4.95 -2.41
N VAL A 39 9.21 5.12 -3.72
CA VAL A 39 8.48 6.12 -4.51
C VAL A 39 7.62 5.38 -5.52
N LEU A 40 6.33 5.30 -5.23
CA LEU A 40 5.35 4.61 -6.07
C LEU A 40 4.64 5.62 -6.98
N ARG A 41 4.71 5.42 -8.30
CA ARG A 41 3.96 6.19 -9.28
C ARG A 41 2.75 5.40 -9.76
N VAL A 42 1.57 5.94 -9.47
CA VAL A 42 0.28 5.35 -9.87
C VAL A 42 -0.48 6.29 -10.81
N ARG A 43 -1.38 5.71 -11.60
CA ARG A 43 -2.40 6.41 -12.39
C ARG A 43 -3.77 5.94 -11.97
N THR A 44 -4.65 6.84 -11.55
CA THR A 44 -6.07 6.55 -11.34
C THR A 44 -6.71 6.15 -12.67
N LYS A 45 -7.67 5.22 -12.65
CA LYS A 45 -8.39 4.80 -13.86
C LYS A 45 -9.37 5.88 -14.31
N ASP A 46 -10.64 5.74 -13.98
CA ASP A 46 -11.72 6.55 -14.58
C ASP A 46 -12.06 7.80 -13.78
N ALA A 47 -11.75 7.81 -12.48
CA ALA A 47 -12.09 8.89 -11.56
C ALA A 47 -10.99 9.13 -10.51
N PRO A 48 -10.94 10.32 -9.90
CA PRO A 48 -10.14 10.56 -8.70
C PRO A 48 -10.49 9.57 -7.59
N ILE A 49 -9.51 9.22 -6.76
CA ILE A 49 -9.71 8.35 -5.60
C ILE A 49 -9.51 9.15 -4.32
N GLU A 50 -10.32 8.87 -3.31
CA GLU A 50 -10.16 9.45 -1.97
C GLU A 50 -9.20 8.65 -1.09
N LYS A 51 -9.00 7.36 -1.43
CA LYS A 51 -8.22 6.42 -0.62
C LYS A 51 -7.48 5.41 -1.50
N LEU A 52 -6.22 5.19 -1.17
CA LEU A 52 -5.38 4.12 -1.72
C LEU A 52 -4.96 3.20 -0.57
N GLU A 53 -5.33 1.92 -0.64
CA GLU A 53 -4.85 0.92 0.31
C GLU A 53 -3.61 0.22 -0.24
N LEU A 54 -2.55 0.18 0.58
CA LEU A 54 -1.30 -0.49 0.26
C LEU A 54 -1.08 -1.64 1.25
N ASN A 55 -0.80 -2.81 0.71
CA ASN A 55 -0.47 -3.98 1.52
C ASN A 55 0.91 -3.79 2.15
N CYS A 56 0.98 -3.98 3.45
CA CYS A 56 2.23 -3.99 4.20
C CYS A 56 2.05 -4.84 5.47
N ARG A 57 3.14 -5.40 5.98
CA ARG A 57 3.15 -6.19 7.21
C ARG A 57 4.41 -5.90 7.99
N ASP A 58 4.24 -5.68 9.29
CA ASP A 58 5.34 -5.48 10.25
C ASP A 58 6.37 -4.41 9.79
N LEU A 59 5.88 -3.22 9.46
CA LEU A 59 6.71 -2.08 9.06
C LEU A 59 6.66 -0.98 10.12
N GLU A 60 7.79 -0.33 10.35
CA GLU A 60 7.83 0.95 11.06
C GLU A 60 7.70 2.08 10.03
N ILE A 61 6.52 2.69 9.94
CA ILE A 61 6.28 3.82 9.02
C ILE A 61 6.93 5.08 9.57
N ARG A 62 7.99 5.55 8.89
CA ARG A 62 8.72 6.77 9.25
C ARG A 62 8.07 8.03 8.70
N ALA A 63 7.60 7.98 7.45
CA ALA A 63 6.95 9.10 6.79
C ALA A 63 6.12 8.59 5.60
N VAL A 64 5.05 9.32 5.28
CA VAL A 64 4.25 9.14 4.07
C VAL A 64 3.98 10.52 3.48
N SER A 65 4.14 10.64 2.17
CA SER A 65 3.89 11.89 1.44
C SER A 65 3.42 11.61 0.02
N CYS A 66 2.63 12.52 -0.53
CA CYS A 66 2.26 12.52 -1.94
C CYS A 66 2.73 13.84 -2.57
N ILE A 67 3.25 13.78 -3.80
CA ILE A 67 3.78 14.95 -4.50
C ILE A 67 2.65 15.92 -4.89
N GLN A 68 1.49 15.38 -5.26
CA GLN A 68 0.41 16.16 -5.87
C GLN A 68 -0.60 16.72 -4.87
N TYR A 69 -0.73 16.09 -3.71
CA TYR A 69 -1.78 16.38 -2.74
C TYR A 69 -1.28 16.20 -1.31
N GLU A 70 -1.84 16.97 -0.38
CA GLU A 70 -1.73 16.66 1.04
C GLU A 70 -2.47 15.35 1.34
N VAL A 71 -1.85 14.50 2.15
CA VAL A 71 -2.40 13.18 2.48
C VAL A 71 -2.27 12.93 3.97
N SER A 72 -3.27 12.26 4.53
CA SER A 72 -3.14 11.56 5.80
C SER A 72 -2.92 10.08 5.54
N TYR A 73 -2.30 9.39 6.49
CA TYR A 73 -2.10 7.95 6.41
C TYR A 73 -2.54 7.28 7.71
N ARG A 74 -2.96 6.01 7.60
CA ARG A 74 -3.25 5.15 8.74
C ARG A 74 -2.59 3.81 8.51
N TYR A 75 -1.71 3.40 9.42
CA TYR A 75 -1.11 2.08 9.41
C TYR A 75 -1.88 1.15 10.36
N ARG A 76 -2.32 0.00 9.86
CA ARG A 76 -3.08 -1.01 10.61
C ARG A 76 -2.12 -2.14 10.95
N LYS A 77 -1.54 -2.13 12.16
CA LYS A 77 -0.59 -3.16 12.61
C LYS A 77 -1.24 -4.53 12.83
N ASP A 78 -2.54 -4.54 13.11
CA ASP A 78 -3.27 -5.73 13.54
C ASP A 78 -4.01 -6.46 12.38
N ASP A 79 -3.90 -5.96 11.15
CA ASP A 79 -4.55 -6.51 9.93
C ASP A 79 -3.75 -7.62 9.24
#